data_AF-A0A6J8DFY5-F1
#
_entry.id   AF-A0A6J8DFY5-F1
#
_cell.length_a   1.000
_cell.length_b   1.000
_cell.length_c   1.000
_cell.angle_alpha   90.00
_cell.angle_beta   90.00
_cell.angle_gamma   90.00
#
_symmetry.space_group_name_H-M   'P 1'
#
loop_
_entity.id
_entity.type
_entity.pdbx_description
1 polymer ?
#
loop_
_entity_poly.entity_id
_entity_poly.type
_entity_poly.pdbx_seq_one_letter_code
_entity_poly.pdbx_strand_id
1 'polypeptide(L)'
;MAALRGACCRLGNKKLNATVVVSGRSPFPDDTCRHIERRCSSSVILKSACKTNVLSVAHKTCCLHRKIHRSSPNNKKDYYELLGVPKNADAKAIKKAYYELAKKHHPDVSKNDPGSAKKFQEVSEAYEVLSDSTKRREYDTFGMSGGMGGMGGASRGQSRGQAQGFENFHGSIDPEELFRNIFGQAGFKMGGFNDYTDYESSKWGFAPATEHTLNLSFQEAARGVNKDINVNVKDTCPKCNGNKCEPGTSAVRCHQCNGTGMEDLQTGPFVMRSTCRVCYGAKKIIKQPCTECQGKGNIIMRKKVVVPVPAGIEDDSTLKVGIGTTDYIYVTIKVAKSRDFKRQGADLHSEVHISVAQAVLGGTVRIPGVYEEILLNIPAGSQSHDRIRLAGKGLKRVNSYGHGDHYVHLHIKVPVSLSKEQETLMLAYAETEKIKGTVNGIVNTAQDSGEKSGNFNLIGQTAVDENGIVAQIREALAEMADKKLGDEEKETGSGKS
;
A
#
# COMPACT_ATOMS: atom_id res chain seq x y z
N MET A 1 -12.81 -59.25 12.36
CA MET A 1 -14.26 -59.36 12.09
C MET A 1 -14.56 -58.50 10.87
N ALA A 2 -14.59 -59.11 9.69
CA ALA A 2 -15.81 -59.61 9.02
C ALA A 2 -16.55 -58.44 8.33
N ALA A 3 -16.28 -58.19 7.06
CA ALA A 3 -16.86 -58.88 5.89
C ALA A 3 -18.25 -58.34 5.53
N LEU A 4 -18.28 -57.67 4.39
CA LEU A 4 -19.44 -57.23 3.62
C LEU A 4 -20.38 -58.41 3.29
N ARG A 5 -21.69 -58.19 3.38
CA ARG A 5 -22.70 -58.92 2.62
C ARG A 5 -23.29 -58.00 1.56
N GLY A 6 -23.22 -58.45 0.31
CA GLY A 6 -23.88 -57.83 -0.84
C GLY A 6 -25.16 -58.55 -1.25
N ALA A 7 -25.93 -57.87 -2.10
CA ALA A 7 -26.87 -58.38 -3.11
C ALA A 7 -27.10 -57.22 -4.09
N CYS A 8 -26.57 -57.20 -5.32
CA CYS A 8 -26.86 -58.00 -6.53
C CYS A 8 -28.21 -57.63 -7.21
N CYS A 9 -28.14 -56.90 -8.33
CA CYS A 9 -28.81 -57.29 -9.59
C CYS A 9 -28.37 -56.46 -10.83
N ARG A 10 -27.70 -57.18 -11.77
CA ARG A 10 -27.75 -57.18 -13.26
C ARG A 10 -27.85 -55.86 -14.05
N LEU A 11 -26.83 -55.45 -14.81
CA LEU A 11 -26.30 -55.92 -16.12
C LEU A 11 -26.93 -55.20 -17.34
N GLY A 12 -26.09 -54.49 -18.09
CA GLY A 12 -26.41 -53.92 -19.41
C GLY A 12 -25.24 -53.14 -20.01
N ASN A 13 -24.36 -53.87 -20.72
CA ASN A 13 -23.11 -53.43 -21.34
C ASN A 13 -23.18 -52.14 -22.19
N LYS A 14 -22.17 -51.27 -22.07
CA LYS A 14 -21.15 -51.01 -23.12
C LYS A 14 -20.02 -50.11 -22.59
N LYS A 15 -18.81 -50.45 -23.03
CA LYS A 15 -17.49 -50.07 -22.53
C LYS A 15 -17.05 -48.66 -23.00
N LEU A 16 -16.40 -47.95 -22.05
CA LEU A 16 -15.12 -47.20 -22.13
C LEU A 16 -15.07 -46.00 -23.11
N ASN A 17 -14.56 -44.81 -22.82
CA ASN A 17 -13.80 -44.18 -21.72
C ASN A 17 -14.08 -42.66 -21.82
N ALA A 18 -14.35 -41.94 -20.72
CA ALA A 18 -13.41 -41.04 -20.02
C ALA A 18 -12.79 -39.95 -20.95
N THR A 19 -12.86 -38.63 -20.71
CA THR A 19 -12.98 -37.86 -19.46
C THR A 19 -13.45 -36.43 -19.76
N VAL A 20 -14.19 -35.88 -18.79
CA VAL A 20 -14.62 -34.49 -18.52
C VAL A 20 -13.40 -33.53 -18.63
N VAL A 21 -13.48 -32.28 -19.14
CA VAL A 21 -14.06 -31.09 -18.49
C VAL A 21 -14.35 -30.00 -19.54
N VAL A 22 -15.60 -29.56 -19.55
CA VAL A 22 -16.20 -28.36 -20.15
C VAL A 22 -15.91 -27.18 -19.22
N SER A 23 -15.44 -25.99 -19.61
CA SER A 23 -16.17 -24.89 -20.28
C SER A 23 -15.23 -23.66 -20.16
N GLY A 24 -15.08 -22.74 -21.11
CA GLY A 24 -15.94 -22.38 -22.23
C GLY A 24 -17.04 -21.42 -21.80
N ARG A 25 -16.85 -20.11 -21.99
CA ARG A 25 -17.94 -19.17 -22.37
C ARG A 25 -17.36 -17.90 -22.99
N SER A 26 -17.89 -17.64 -24.18
CA SER A 26 -17.77 -16.49 -25.09
C SER A 26 -18.58 -15.27 -24.58
N PRO A 27 -18.61 -14.10 -25.28
CA PRO A 27 -19.47 -13.92 -26.47
C PRO A 27 -18.92 -13.00 -27.61
N PHE A 28 -19.64 -13.01 -28.73
CA PHE A 28 -19.53 -12.31 -30.04
C PHE A 28 -19.74 -10.75 -30.00
N PRO A 29 -19.97 -9.99 -31.12
CA PRO A 29 -19.05 -9.58 -32.20
C PRO A 29 -19.18 -8.06 -32.63
N ASP A 30 -18.38 -7.65 -33.62
CA ASP A 30 -18.53 -6.62 -34.68
C ASP A 30 -18.77 -5.09 -34.46
N ASP A 31 -18.07 -4.35 -35.34
CA ASP A 31 -18.32 -3.03 -35.93
C ASP A 31 -18.15 -1.71 -35.15
N THR A 32 -17.15 -0.90 -35.53
CA THR A 32 -17.30 0.38 -36.29
C THR A 32 -16.05 1.27 -36.24
N CYS A 33 -16.03 2.25 -37.14
CA CYS A 33 -14.89 2.96 -37.74
C CYS A 33 -14.74 4.42 -37.23
N ARG A 34 -13.54 5.02 -37.45
CA ARG A 34 -13.15 6.46 -37.38
C ARG A 34 -12.99 7.07 -35.97
N HIS A 35 -12.06 7.97 -35.64
CA HIS A 35 -11.26 9.02 -36.31
C HIS A 35 -9.87 9.13 -35.64
N ILE A 36 -8.81 9.66 -36.28
CA ILE A 36 -8.26 11.03 -36.10
C ILE A 36 -7.32 11.27 -37.30
N GLU A 37 -7.76 12.03 -38.31
CA GLU A 37 -7.37 13.42 -38.56
C GLU A 37 -5.85 13.72 -38.54
N ARG A 38 -5.28 13.89 -39.74
CA ARG A 38 -4.14 14.77 -40.00
C ARG A 38 -4.55 15.77 -41.08
N ARG A 39 -4.70 17.04 -40.72
CA ARG A 39 -4.68 18.20 -41.64
C ARG A 39 -3.20 18.58 -41.81
N CYS A 40 -2.64 18.69 -43.02
CA CYS A 40 -2.90 19.59 -44.15
C CYS A 40 -1.72 20.58 -44.25
N SER A 41 -1.04 20.57 -45.38
CA SER A 41 -0.27 21.71 -45.90
C SER A 41 -0.27 21.58 -47.43
N SER A 42 -1.02 22.49 -48.07
CA SER A 42 -0.75 23.22 -49.32
C SER A 42 0.36 22.68 -50.26
N SER A 43 0.27 22.66 -51.58
CA SER A 43 -0.61 23.32 -52.56
C SER A 43 -0.11 22.93 -53.97
N VAL A 44 -0.87 23.35 -54.99
CA VAL A 44 -0.54 23.48 -56.43
C VAL A 44 -1.10 22.38 -57.35
N ILE A 45 -2.15 22.83 -58.05
CA ILE A 45 -2.84 22.24 -59.20
C ILE A 45 -1.99 22.44 -60.45
N LEU A 46 -1.89 21.45 -61.33
CA LEU A 46 -1.81 21.67 -62.79
C LEU A 46 -2.34 20.43 -63.56
N LYS A 47 -3.11 20.75 -64.61
CA LYS A 47 -3.94 19.89 -65.48
C LYS A 47 -3.12 19.26 -66.62
N SER A 48 -3.58 18.10 -67.13
CA SER A 48 -3.79 17.76 -68.57
C SER A 48 -3.87 16.21 -68.71
N ALA A 49 -5.01 15.66 -69.15
CA ALA A 49 -5.31 15.19 -70.54
C ALA A 49 -4.30 14.12 -71.03
N CYS A 50 -4.62 12.98 -71.66
CA CYS A 50 -5.75 12.56 -72.49
C CYS A 50 -5.52 11.07 -72.87
N LYS A 51 -6.60 10.28 -73.10
CA LYS A 51 -6.73 9.13 -74.04
C LYS A 51 -5.82 7.89 -73.80
N THR A 52 -6.18 6.61 -73.99
CA THR A 52 -7.27 5.91 -74.69
C THR A 52 -7.23 4.43 -74.28
N ASN A 53 -8.37 3.75 -74.38
CA ASN A 53 -8.57 2.30 -74.18
C ASN A 53 -7.76 1.43 -75.16
N VAL A 54 -7.15 0.36 -74.65
CA VAL A 54 -7.04 -0.93 -75.37
C VAL A 54 -7.11 -2.09 -74.35
N LEU A 55 -8.10 -2.97 -74.55
CA LEU A 55 -8.22 -4.28 -73.90
C LEU A 55 -7.23 -5.25 -74.55
N SER A 56 -6.40 -5.94 -73.76
CA SER A 56 -6.05 -7.35 -74.04
C SER A 56 -5.43 -8.02 -72.81
N VAL A 57 -6.09 -9.09 -72.38
CA VAL A 57 -5.58 -10.08 -71.44
C VAL A 57 -4.40 -10.81 -72.09
N ALA A 58 -3.24 -10.79 -71.44
CA ALA A 58 -2.15 -11.70 -71.76
C ALA A 58 -1.40 -12.08 -70.48
N HIS A 59 -1.28 -13.40 -70.28
CA HIS A 59 -0.68 -14.07 -69.14
C HIS A 59 0.71 -13.52 -68.80
N LYS A 60 0.90 -13.04 -67.56
CA LYS A 60 2.21 -12.73 -67.00
C LYS A 60 2.91 -14.03 -66.60
N THR A 61 3.84 -14.49 -67.43
CA THR A 61 4.96 -15.32 -66.97
C THR A 61 5.88 -14.42 -66.14
N CYS A 62 5.92 -14.67 -64.84
CA CYS A 62 6.74 -13.94 -63.88
C CYS A 62 8.20 -14.37 -64.01
N CYS A 63 8.99 -13.64 -64.81
CA CYS A 63 10.44 -13.68 -64.72
C CYS A 63 10.87 -12.76 -63.57
N LEU A 64 11.25 -13.36 -62.43
CA LEU A 64 11.82 -12.65 -61.29
C LEU A 64 13.20 -12.10 -61.65
N HIS A 65 13.28 -10.81 -61.96
CA HIS A 65 14.53 -10.05 -62.03
C HIS A 65 14.95 -9.63 -60.62
N ARG A 66 16.08 -10.14 -60.12
CA ARG A 66 16.64 -9.79 -58.81
C ARG A 66 17.17 -8.36 -58.85
N LYS A 67 16.43 -7.40 -58.29
CA LYS A 67 16.91 -6.04 -58.04
C LYS A 67 17.84 -6.05 -56.82
N ILE A 68 19.12 -5.80 -57.03
CA ILE A 68 20.06 -5.53 -55.94
C ILE A 68 19.73 -4.13 -55.40
N HIS A 69 19.08 -4.08 -54.22
CA HIS A 69 18.91 -2.85 -53.48
C HIS A 69 20.28 -2.42 -52.91
N ARG A 70 20.82 -1.28 -53.35
CA ARG A 70 21.82 -0.53 -52.59
C ARG A 70 21.10 0.15 -51.43
N SER A 71 21.53 -0.13 -50.20
CA SER A 71 21.05 0.56 -49.00
C SER A 71 21.42 2.05 -49.07
N SER A 72 20.48 2.90 -48.68
CA SER A 72 20.75 4.30 -48.33
C SER A 72 21.78 4.33 -47.19
N PRO A 73 22.79 5.21 -47.20
CA PRO A 73 23.71 5.32 -46.07
C PRO A 73 22.91 5.77 -44.85
N ASN A 74 22.82 4.88 -43.87
CA ASN A 74 22.24 5.16 -42.57
C ASN A 74 23.21 6.09 -41.84
N ASN A 75 23.07 7.40 -42.03
CA ASN A 75 23.92 8.40 -41.42
C ASN A 75 23.55 8.52 -39.93
N LYS A 76 23.91 7.49 -39.16
CA LYS A 76 23.83 7.46 -37.70
C LYS A 76 24.90 8.43 -37.20
N LYS A 77 24.52 9.35 -36.32
CA LYS A 77 25.39 10.44 -35.84
C LYS A 77 26.62 9.86 -35.12
N ASP A 78 27.80 10.43 -35.39
CA ASP A 78 29.04 10.08 -34.69
C ASP A 78 28.94 10.47 -33.19
N TYR A 79 29.39 9.60 -32.27
CA TYR A 79 29.34 9.87 -30.83
C TYR A 79 30.19 11.07 -30.41
N TYR A 80 31.28 11.31 -31.13
CA TYR A 80 32.12 12.49 -30.98
C TYR A 80 31.36 13.78 -31.37
N GLU A 81 30.58 13.75 -32.44
CA GLU A 81 29.76 14.87 -32.88
C GLU A 81 28.58 15.12 -31.93
N LEU A 82 27.96 14.04 -31.41
CA LEU A 82 26.89 14.11 -30.41
C LEU A 82 27.35 14.77 -29.10
N LEU A 83 28.56 14.46 -28.64
CA LEU A 83 29.15 15.07 -27.45
C LEU A 83 29.84 16.41 -27.74
N GLY A 84 29.99 16.80 -29.01
CA GLY A 84 30.64 18.05 -29.41
C GLY A 84 32.16 18.08 -29.15
N VAL A 85 32.81 16.91 -29.19
CA VAL A 85 34.25 16.75 -28.91
C VAL A 85 34.99 16.20 -30.13
N PRO A 86 36.26 16.57 -30.36
CA PRO A 86 37.04 15.99 -31.45
C PRO A 86 37.36 14.50 -31.18
N LYS A 87 37.58 13.70 -32.23
CA LYS A 87 37.90 12.26 -32.11
C LYS A 87 39.14 11.97 -31.23
N ASN A 88 40.08 12.92 -31.18
CA ASN A 88 41.29 12.85 -30.35
C ASN A 88 41.12 13.38 -28.90
N ALA A 89 39.89 13.59 -28.43
CA ALA A 89 39.64 14.13 -27.10
C ALA A 89 40.12 13.19 -25.97
N ASP A 90 40.73 13.78 -24.94
CA ASP A 90 41.09 13.06 -23.70
C ASP A 90 39.84 12.66 -22.90
N ALA A 91 39.94 11.60 -22.09
CA ALA A 91 38.82 11.07 -21.29
C ALA A 91 38.20 12.14 -20.37
N LYS A 92 39.03 13.08 -19.88
CA LYS A 92 38.58 14.22 -19.08
C LYS A 92 37.72 15.20 -19.87
N ALA A 93 38.06 15.44 -21.14
CA ALA A 93 37.31 16.33 -22.01
C ALA A 93 35.94 15.73 -22.39
N ILE A 94 35.89 14.42 -22.67
CA ILE A 94 34.66 13.66 -22.92
C ILE A 94 33.72 13.73 -21.70
N LYS A 95 34.25 13.50 -20.49
CA LYS A 95 33.49 13.61 -19.24
C LYS A 95 32.94 15.01 -18.99
N LYS A 96 33.72 16.04 -19.30
CA LYS A 96 33.29 17.44 -19.16
C LYS A 96 32.14 17.78 -20.12
N ALA A 97 32.28 17.39 -21.39
CA ALA A 97 31.24 17.63 -22.40
C ALA A 97 29.92 16.89 -22.08
N TYR A 98 30.01 15.65 -21.59
CA TYR A 98 28.86 14.90 -21.10
C TYR A 98 28.15 15.65 -19.97
N TYR A 99 28.88 16.18 -18.99
CA TYR A 99 28.29 16.90 -17.85
C TYR A 99 27.54 18.17 -18.29
N GLU A 100 28.10 18.91 -19.24
CA GLU A 100 27.47 20.13 -19.79
C GLU A 100 26.19 19.82 -20.56
N LEU A 101 26.15 18.72 -21.32
CA LEU A 101 24.97 18.28 -22.08
C LEU A 101 23.92 17.62 -21.19
N ALA A 102 24.34 16.81 -20.20
CA ALA A 102 23.44 16.17 -19.24
C ALA A 102 22.70 17.21 -18.39
N LYS A 103 23.39 18.28 -17.95
CA LYS A 103 22.74 19.39 -17.23
C LYS A 103 21.73 20.15 -18.08
N LYS A 104 22.01 20.32 -19.38
CA LYS A 104 21.11 21.01 -20.33
C LYS A 104 19.88 20.17 -20.69
N HIS A 105 20.05 18.85 -20.80
CA HIS A 105 19.00 17.93 -21.23
C HIS A 105 18.36 17.13 -20.09
N HIS A 106 18.62 17.50 -18.84
CA HIS A 106 18.03 16.85 -17.68
C HIS A 106 16.50 17.02 -17.67
N PRO A 107 15.71 15.96 -17.44
CA PRO A 107 14.25 16.02 -17.50
C PRO A 107 13.64 17.04 -16.52
N ASP A 108 14.32 17.29 -15.39
CA ASP A 108 13.87 18.29 -14.41
C ASP A 108 14.15 19.74 -14.84
N VAL A 109 15.17 19.98 -15.67
CA VAL A 109 15.56 21.32 -16.14
C VAL A 109 14.85 21.67 -17.46
N SER A 110 14.62 20.68 -18.33
CA SER A 110 13.97 20.84 -19.64
C SER A 110 12.59 20.18 -19.69
N LYS A 111 11.67 20.61 -18.81
CA LYS A 111 10.31 20.04 -18.69
C LYS A 111 9.40 20.28 -19.92
N ASN A 112 9.73 21.25 -20.78
CA ASN A 112 8.86 21.71 -21.87
C ASN A 112 9.25 21.20 -23.27
N ASP A 113 10.35 20.46 -23.42
CA ASP A 113 10.82 19.98 -24.73
C ASP A 113 10.76 18.44 -24.85
N PRO A 114 9.82 17.87 -25.64
CA PRO A 114 9.70 16.40 -25.82
C PRO A 114 10.89 15.77 -26.57
N GLY A 115 11.78 16.59 -27.15
CA GLY A 115 13.03 16.15 -27.77
C GLY A 115 14.23 16.03 -26.82
N SER A 116 14.12 16.57 -25.59
CA SER A 116 15.25 16.59 -24.64
C SER A 116 15.56 15.20 -24.09
N ALA A 117 14.52 14.40 -23.81
CA ALA A 117 14.67 13.01 -23.36
C ALA A 117 15.42 12.14 -24.38
N LYS A 118 15.15 12.30 -25.68
CA LYS A 118 15.84 11.56 -26.74
C LYS A 118 17.31 11.98 -26.87
N LYS A 119 17.59 13.29 -26.77
CA LYS A 119 18.97 13.80 -26.78
C LYS A 119 19.76 13.36 -25.55
N PHE A 120 19.12 13.32 -24.39
CA PHE A 120 19.73 12.81 -23.16
C PHE A 120 20.08 11.32 -23.28
N GLN A 121 19.21 10.53 -23.89
CA GLN A 121 19.47 9.13 -24.18
C GLN A 121 20.64 8.96 -25.16
N GLU A 122 20.65 9.69 -26.28
CA GLU A 122 21.75 9.68 -27.27
C GLU A 122 23.10 10.10 -26.65
N VAL A 123 23.10 11.09 -25.75
CA VAL A 123 24.30 11.58 -25.05
C VAL A 123 24.81 10.59 -23.99
N SER A 124 23.91 9.88 -23.32
CA SER A 124 24.27 8.87 -22.32
C SER A 124 24.88 7.63 -22.97
N GLU A 125 24.30 7.18 -24.09
CA GLU A 125 24.85 6.08 -24.91
C GLU A 125 26.25 6.44 -25.44
N ALA A 126 26.43 7.65 -25.95
CA ALA A 126 27.73 8.14 -26.41
C ALA A 126 28.80 8.13 -25.29
N TYR A 127 28.43 8.55 -24.08
CA TYR A 127 29.35 8.55 -22.94
C TYR A 127 29.69 7.13 -22.47
N GLU A 128 28.75 6.19 -22.47
CA GLU A 128 29.03 4.81 -22.08
C GLU A 128 30.08 4.15 -22.98
N VAL A 129 29.99 4.39 -24.30
CA VAL A 129 30.93 3.84 -25.28
C VAL A 129 32.28 4.56 -25.22
N LEU A 130 32.30 5.89 -25.07
CA LEU A 130 33.56 6.66 -25.11
C LEU A 130 34.28 6.79 -23.75
N SER A 131 33.62 6.47 -22.63
CA SER A 131 34.23 6.57 -21.29
C SER A 131 35.14 5.40 -20.95
N ASP A 132 34.88 4.21 -21.50
CA ASP A 132 35.74 3.04 -21.34
C ASP A 132 36.74 2.96 -22.50
N SER A 133 38.03 2.85 -22.16
CA SER A 133 39.13 2.72 -23.14
C SER A 133 38.97 1.53 -24.10
N THR A 134 38.37 0.43 -23.64
CA THR A 134 38.15 -0.78 -24.46
C THR A 134 37.01 -0.57 -25.45
N LYS A 135 35.85 -0.12 -24.97
CA LYS A 135 34.68 0.21 -25.81
C LYS A 135 34.97 1.32 -26.81
N ARG A 136 35.75 2.34 -26.41
CA ARG A 136 36.19 3.41 -27.31
C ARG A 136 37.04 2.87 -28.45
N ARG A 137 37.99 1.98 -28.16
CA ARG A 137 38.83 1.36 -29.19
C ARG A 137 38.02 0.52 -30.17
N GLU A 138 37.04 -0.23 -29.68
CA GLU A 138 36.13 -1.02 -30.53
C GLU A 138 35.29 -0.12 -31.43
N TYR A 139 34.76 0.98 -30.90
CA TYR A 139 34.03 1.99 -31.67
C TYR A 139 34.92 2.68 -32.71
N ASP A 140 36.15 3.03 -32.36
CA ASP A 140 37.11 3.66 -33.28
C ASP A 140 37.57 2.69 -34.39
N THR A 141 37.56 1.38 -34.13
CA THR A 141 37.99 0.34 -35.09
C THR A 141 36.86 -0.10 -36.04
N PHE A 142 35.65 -0.29 -35.51
CA PHE A 142 34.53 -0.89 -36.25
C PHE A 142 33.36 0.07 -36.53
N GLY A 143 33.40 1.29 -35.99
CA GLY A 143 32.32 2.25 -36.05
C GLY A 143 31.05 1.78 -35.33
N MET A 144 29.99 2.58 -35.42
CA MET A 144 28.66 2.29 -34.88
C MET A 144 28.00 1.02 -35.49
N SER A 145 28.57 0.43 -36.56
CA SER A 145 28.03 -0.74 -37.25
C SER A 145 28.54 -2.09 -36.74
N GLY A 146 29.46 -2.13 -35.78
CA GLY A 146 30.00 -3.39 -35.23
C GLY A 146 28.97 -4.25 -34.48
N GLY A 147 27.80 -3.70 -34.15
CA GLY A 147 26.77 -4.39 -33.35
C GLY A 147 25.64 -5.07 -34.11
N MET A 148 25.60 -5.06 -35.46
CA MET A 148 24.44 -5.61 -36.19
C MET A 148 24.79 -6.11 -37.60
N GLY A 149 25.16 -7.39 -37.73
CA GLY A 149 25.26 -8.07 -39.03
C GLY A 149 26.09 -9.36 -39.02
N GLY A 150 25.44 -10.51 -38.79
CA GLY A 150 26.09 -11.84 -38.84
C GLY A 150 26.19 -12.44 -40.24
N MET A 151 27.03 -13.48 -40.41
CA MET A 151 26.83 -14.59 -41.35
C MET A 151 27.86 -15.75 -41.17
N GLY A 152 27.37 -16.96 -40.91
CA GLY A 152 27.82 -18.18 -41.60
C GLY A 152 28.79 -19.15 -40.90
N GLY A 153 28.32 -20.36 -40.59
CA GLY A 153 29.18 -21.54 -40.47
C GLY A 153 28.71 -22.61 -39.50
N ALA A 154 27.97 -23.60 -39.98
CA ALA A 154 27.66 -24.82 -39.23
C ALA A 154 28.91 -25.70 -39.06
N SER A 155 29.30 -26.03 -37.81
CA SER A 155 29.79 -27.38 -37.45
C SER A 155 29.97 -27.56 -35.94
N ARG A 156 29.76 -28.80 -35.51
CA ARG A 156 29.86 -29.34 -34.14
C ARG A 156 31.18 -29.02 -33.43
N GLY A 157 31.13 -28.84 -32.10
CA GLY A 157 32.29 -29.12 -31.24
C GLY A 157 32.35 -28.35 -29.91
N GLN A 158 31.75 -28.92 -28.87
CA GLN A 158 32.36 -29.09 -27.53
C GLN A 158 33.31 -27.97 -27.01
N SER A 159 32.80 -27.08 -26.14
CA SER A 159 33.45 -26.59 -24.90
C SER A 159 32.65 -25.44 -24.29
N ARG A 160 31.97 -25.69 -23.16
CA ARG A 160 31.35 -24.64 -22.33
C ARG A 160 32.41 -24.05 -21.41
N GLY A 161 33.02 -22.96 -21.86
CA GLY A 161 33.91 -22.11 -21.08
C GLY A 161 33.67 -20.65 -21.41
N GLN A 162 33.00 -19.95 -20.50
CA GLN A 162 33.20 -18.54 -20.16
C GLN A 162 33.43 -17.55 -21.33
N ALA A 163 32.34 -17.06 -21.91
CA ALA A 163 32.30 -15.82 -22.68
C ALA A 163 30.97 -15.09 -22.39
N GLN A 164 30.89 -14.40 -21.26
CA GLN A 164 29.82 -13.44 -20.99
C GLN A 164 30.35 -12.04 -21.30
N GLY A 165 29.89 -11.44 -22.39
CA GLY A 165 30.31 -10.09 -22.74
C GLY A 165 29.62 -9.43 -23.93
N PHE A 166 28.55 -10.00 -24.50
CA PHE A 166 27.92 -9.39 -25.68
C PHE A 166 26.42 -9.72 -25.84
N GLU A 167 25.64 -9.73 -24.76
CA GLU A 167 24.17 -9.91 -24.87
C GLU A 167 23.33 -8.91 -24.04
N ASN A 168 23.92 -7.79 -23.59
CA ASN A 168 23.20 -6.77 -22.79
C ASN A 168 23.06 -5.41 -23.49
N PHE A 169 23.04 -5.35 -24.83
CA PHE A 169 22.85 -4.09 -25.56
C PHE A 169 21.39 -3.64 -25.71
N HIS A 170 20.44 -4.27 -25.01
CA HIS A 170 19.02 -3.86 -25.11
C HIS A 170 18.20 -4.10 -23.83
N GLY A 171 18.82 -3.91 -22.66
CA GLY A 171 18.13 -3.89 -21.37
C GLY A 171 17.91 -2.45 -20.92
N SER A 172 16.65 -2.09 -20.65
CA SER A 172 16.21 -0.83 -20.07
C SER A 172 16.82 -0.59 -18.68
N ILE A 173 18.07 -0.14 -18.63
CA ILE A 173 18.70 0.38 -17.42
C ILE A 173 18.19 1.80 -17.24
N ASP A 174 17.55 2.07 -16.10
CA ASP A 174 17.11 3.43 -15.76
C ASP A 174 18.36 4.33 -15.66
N PRO A 175 18.48 5.38 -16.48
CA PRO A 175 19.68 6.23 -16.52
C PRO A 175 19.99 6.91 -15.16
N GLU A 176 18.98 7.01 -14.29
CA GLU A 176 19.07 7.49 -12.91
C GLU A 176 19.86 6.52 -12.00
N GLU A 177 19.74 5.21 -12.22
CA GLU A 177 20.40 4.17 -11.43
C GLU A 177 21.89 4.05 -11.80
N LEU A 178 22.20 4.21 -13.10
CA LEU A 178 23.57 4.30 -13.60
C LEU A 178 24.29 5.56 -13.06
N PHE A 179 23.57 6.68 -12.96
CA PHE A 179 24.11 7.92 -12.37
C PHE A 179 24.39 7.76 -10.86
N ARG A 180 23.48 7.13 -10.09
CA ARG A 180 23.69 6.91 -8.65
C ARG A 180 24.86 5.96 -8.36
N ASN A 181 25.02 4.89 -9.12
CA ASN A 181 26.08 3.90 -8.89
C ASN A 181 27.49 4.44 -9.24
N ILE A 182 27.60 5.31 -10.23
CA ILE A 182 28.90 5.85 -10.67
C ILE A 182 29.27 7.14 -9.91
N PHE A 183 28.30 8.00 -9.58
CA PHE A 183 28.55 9.28 -8.91
C PHE A 183 28.39 9.24 -7.39
N GLY A 184 27.72 8.22 -6.83
CA GLY A 184 27.60 8.01 -5.38
C GLY A 184 28.86 7.43 -4.73
N GLN A 185 29.71 6.73 -5.50
CA GLN A 185 30.92 6.07 -4.99
C GLN A 185 32.22 6.88 -5.18
N ALA A 186 32.19 7.96 -5.97
CA ALA A 186 33.33 8.81 -6.27
C ALA A 186 33.08 10.29 -5.92
N GLY A 187 32.57 10.53 -4.72
CA GLY A 187 32.44 11.86 -4.14
C GLY A 187 33.81 12.42 -3.70
N PHE A 188 34.25 13.46 -4.40
CA PHE A 188 35.32 14.39 -4.05
C PHE A 188 35.53 14.57 -2.53
N LYS A 189 36.56 13.95 -1.97
CA LYS A 189 37.17 14.34 -0.70
C LYS A 189 38.42 15.16 -0.98
N MET A 190 38.28 16.48 -0.94
CA MET A 190 39.39 17.40 -0.69
C MET A 190 39.31 17.84 0.78
N GLY A 191 40.33 17.49 1.56
CA GLY A 191 40.64 18.11 2.85
C GLY A 191 40.36 17.27 4.11
N GLY A 192 41.42 16.99 4.88
CA GLY A 192 41.33 16.92 6.35
C GLY A 192 41.51 15.54 6.99
N PHE A 193 42.67 15.37 7.61
CA PHE A 193 43.16 14.26 8.44
C PHE A 193 42.25 13.85 9.62
N ASN A 194 42.48 12.60 10.09
CA ASN A 194 41.97 11.89 11.29
C ASN A 194 40.69 11.06 11.04
N ASP A 195 40.58 9.76 11.34
CA ASP A 195 41.27 8.94 12.33
C ASP A 195 41.22 7.45 11.92
N TYR A 196 42.29 6.72 12.21
CA TYR A 196 42.46 5.30 11.96
C TYR A 196 41.90 4.55 13.18
N THR A 197 40.59 4.29 13.21
CA THR A 197 39.92 3.16 13.91
C THR A 197 38.41 3.40 13.91
N ASP A 198 37.72 2.96 12.87
CA ASP A 198 36.37 2.41 13.04
C ASP A 198 35.91 1.69 11.77
N TYR A 199 36.22 0.39 11.67
CA TYR A 199 35.60 -0.50 10.70
C TYR A 199 34.19 -0.94 11.16
N GLU A 200 33.65 -0.34 12.23
CA GLU A 200 32.33 -0.67 12.78
C GLU A 200 31.31 0.49 12.65
N SER A 201 31.70 1.67 12.16
CA SER A 201 30.79 2.80 11.94
C SER A 201 30.76 3.30 10.49
N SER A 202 30.57 2.38 9.55
CA SER A 202 30.01 2.78 8.26
C SER A 202 28.60 3.33 8.48
N LYS A 203 28.51 4.65 8.24
CA LYS A 203 27.40 5.60 8.08
C LYS A 203 26.20 5.15 7.20
N TRP A 204 26.03 3.84 7.01
CA TRP A 204 24.92 3.12 6.39
C TRP A 204 24.54 1.85 7.16
N GLY A 205 25.00 1.71 8.40
CA GLY A 205 24.51 0.72 9.34
C GLY A 205 23.21 1.19 9.98
N PHE A 206 22.11 1.20 9.22
CA PHE A 206 20.86 0.76 9.83
C PHE A 206 21.13 -0.70 10.26
N ALA A 207 21.74 -0.90 11.44
CA ALA A 207 21.34 -2.02 12.25
C ALA A 207 19.81 -1.99 12.18
N PRO A 208 19.13 -3.05 11.71
CA PRO A 208 17.68 -3.01 11.60
C PRO A 208 17.21 -2.63 12.99
N ALA A 209 16.79 -1.37 13.16
CA ALA A 209 16.36 -0.91 14.44
C ALA A 209 15.16 -1.79 14.69
N THR A 210 15.27 -2.74 15.61
CA THR A 210 14.45 -3.96 15.58
C THR A 210 13.00 -3.53 15.62
N GLU A 211 12.36 -3.48 14.45
CA GLU A 211 11.00 -2.96 14.31
C GLU A 211 10.12 -4.02 14.92
N HIS A 212 9.55 -3.69 16.07
CA HIS A 212 8.66 -4.59 16.79
C HIS A 212 7.23 -4.10 16.60
N THR A 213 6.38 -4.96 16.06
CA THR A 213 4.95 -4.66 15.94
C THR A 213 4.24 -5.02 17.24
N LEU A 214 3.59 -4.05 17.86
CA LEU A 214 2.70 -4.25 19.00
C LEU A 214 1.25 -4.21 18.54
N ASN A 215 0.54 -5.34 18.69
CA ASN A 215 -0.89 -5.38 18.47
C ASN A 215 -1.62 -4.98 19.76
N LEU A 216 -2.48 -3.96 19.67
CA LEU A 216 -3.30 -3.47 20.77
C LEU A 216 -4.78 -3.58 20.43
N SER A 217 -5.61 -3.82 21.44
CA SER A 217 -7.05 -3.64 21.27
C SER A 217 -7.40 -2.14 21.19
N PHE A 218 -8.54 -1.81 20.59
CA PHE A 218 -9.02 -0.43 20.52
C PHE A 218 -9.14 0.22 21.91
N GLN A 219 -9.64 -0.53 22.90
CA GLN A 219 -9.80 -0.05 24.28
C GLN A 219 -8.46 0.19 24.97
N GLU A 220 -7.47 -0.69 24.74
CA GLU A 220 -6.10 -0.52 25.25
C GLU A 220 -5.43 0.72 24.65
N ALA A 221 -5.54 0.91 23.34
CA ALA A 221 -5.00 2.10 22.66
C ALA A 221 -5.66 3.39 23.15
N ALA A 222 -6.96 3.34 23.48
CA ALA A 222 -7.70 4.48 23.96
C ALA A 222 -7.37 4.87 25.42
N ARG A 223 -7.18 3.89 26.30
CA ARG A 223 -6.85 4.12 27.72
C ARG A 223 -5.36 4.34 27.97
N GLY A 224 -4.50 3.82 27.08
CA GLY A 224 -3.07 3.71 27.32
C GLY A 224 -2.77 2.54 28.25
N VAL A 225 -1.68 1.82 27.96
CA VAL A 225 -1.29 0.62 28.72
C VAL A 225 0.21 0.43 28.66
N ASN A 226 0.79 -0.11 29.72
CA ASN A 226 2.17 -0.56 29.72
C ASN A 226 2.20 -2.01 29.24
N LYS A 227 2.82 -2.28 28.09
CA LYS A 227 2.92 -3.62 27.50
C LYS A 227 4.36 -4.12 27.56
N ASP A 228 4.53 -5.35 27.99
CA ASP A 228 5.83 -6.01 28.03
C ASP A 228 6.15 -6.62 26.66
N ILE A 229 7.30 -6.28 26.09
CA ILE A 229 7.85 -6.93 24.90
C ILE A 229 9.14 -7.65 25.28
N ASN A 230 9.33 -8.85 24.76
CA ASN A 230 10.61 -9.55 24.85
C ASN A 230 11.42 -9.23 23.59
N VAL A 231 12.54 -8.53 23.78
CA VAL A 231 13.45 -8.12 22.70
C VAL A 231 14.78 -8.85 22.86
N ASN A 232 15.35 -9.27 21.73
CA ASN A 232 16.70 -9.81 21.67
C ASN A 232 17.69 -8.65 21.56
N VAL A 233 18.49 -8.44 22.60
CA VAL A 233 19.45 -7.33 22.68
C VAL A 233 20.85 -7.91 22.83
N LYS A 234 21.84 -7.31 22.18
CA LYS A 234 23.25 -7.65 22.43
C LYS A 234 23.62 -7.04 23.78
N ASP A 235 23.87 -7.88 24.77
CA ASP A 235 24.33 -7.43 26.07
C ASP A 235 25.72 -7.97 26.38
N THR A 236 26.36 -7.36 27.35
CA THR A 236 27.64 -7.83 27.88
C THR A 236 27.46 -9.24 28.42
N CYS A 237 28.38 -10.15 28.08
CA CYS A 237 28.31 -11.53 28.56
C CYS A 237 28.37 -11.56 30.10
N PRO A 238 27.37 -12.14 30.79
CA PRO A 238 27.28 -12.12 32.25
C PRO A 238 28.40 -12.93 32.90
N LYS A 239 28.89 -13.97 32.22
CA LYS A 239 30.00 -14.80 32.71
C LYS A 239 31.34 -14.06 32.69
N CYS A 240 31.71 -13.37 31.60
CA CYS A 240 33.00 -12.70 31.51
C CYS A 240 32.96 -11.19 31.75
N ASN A 241 31.78 -10.58 31.91
CA ASN A 241 31.58 -9.13 32.01
C ASN A 241 32.35 -8.33 30.94
N GLY A 242 32.33 -8.82 29.70
CA GLY A 242 33.03 -8.17 28.57
C GLY A 242 34.53 -8.43 28.47
N ASN A 243 35.15 -9.14 29.43
CA ASN A 243 36.59 -9.45 29.42
C ASN A 243 37.01 -10.50 28.39
N LYS A 244 36.05 -11.17 27.73
CA LYS A 244 36.25 -12.19 26.68
C LYS A 244 36.97 -13.48 27.13
N CYS A 245 37.47 -13.52 28.36
CA CYS A 245 38.19 -14.64 28.96
C CYS A 245 37.28 -15.45 29.89
N GLU A 246 37.60 -16.71 30.11
CA GLU A 246 36.93 -17.54 31.12
C GLU A 246 37.17 -16.98 32.54
N PRO A 247 36.17 -16.97 33.44
CA PRO A 247 36.34 -16.46 34.80
C PRO A 247 37.54 -17.09 35.51
N GLY A 248 38.40 -16.26 36.12
CA GLY A 248 39.66 -16.69 36.74
C GLY A 248 40.87 -16.69 35.80
N THR A 249 40.67 -16.50 34.49
CA THR A 249 41.75 -16.25 33.53
C THR A 249 41.73 -14.82 33.03
N SER A 250 42.90 -14.32 32.63
CA SER A 250 43.06 -12.95 32.11
C SER A 250 43.76 -12.96 30.76
N ALA A 251 43.49 -11.92 29.98
CA ALA A 251 44.14 -11.72 28.69
C ALA A 251 45.63 -11.40 28.90
N VAL A 252 46.50 -12.24 28.36
CA VAL A 252 47.96 -12.08 28.47
C VAL A 252 48.43 -11.07 27.42
N ARG A 253 49.42 -10.24 27.72
CA ARG A 253 50.00 -9.34 26.70
C ARG A 253 50.56 -10.17 25.55
N CYS A 254 50.37 -9.69 24.32
CA CYS A 254 50.92 -10.38 23.15
C CYS A 254 52.45 -10.41 23.24
N HIS A 255 53.04 -11.60 23.13
CA HIS A 255 54.49 -11.79 23.26
C HIS A 255 55.28 -11.29 22.05
N GLN A 256 54.67 -11.23 20.86
CA GLN A 256 55.32 -10.72 19.64
C GLN A 256 55.41 -9.20 19.62
N CYS A 257 54.32 -8.51 19.98
CA CYS A 257 54.26 -7.04 19.92
C CYS A 257 54.37 -6.38 21.30
N ASN A 258 54.52 -7.13 22.40
CA ASN A 258 54.53 -6.63 23.78
C ASN A 258 53.39 -5.64 24.13
N GLY A 259 52.23 -5.79 23.48
CA GLY A 259 51.09 -4.90 23.66
C GLY A 259 51.03 -3.66 22.76
N THR A 260 51.95 -3.49 21.80
CA THR A 260 51.88 -2.40 20.81
C THR A 260 50.79 -2.63 19.76
N GLY A 261 50.50 -3.89 19.42
CA GLY A 261 49.51 -4.30 18.41
C GLY A 261 50.04 -4.24 16.97
N MET A 262 51.27 -3.77 16.77
CA MET A 262 51.94 -3.68 15.48
C MET A 262 53.32 -4.34 15.57
N GLU A 263 53.74 -4.96 14.47
CA GLU A 263 55.08 -5.54 14.31
C GLU A 263 55.73 -4.98 13.05
N ASP A 264 57.03 -4.70 13.12
CA ASP A 264 57.81 -4.19 12.00
C ASP A 264 58.35 -5.39 11.20
N LEU A 265 57.85 -5.55 9.97
CA LEU A 265 58.28 -6.57 9.02
C LEU A 265 59.44 -6.02 8.18
N GLN A 266 60.64 -6.51 8.45
CA GLN A 266 61.82 -6.19 7.65
C GLN A 266 61.94 -7.19 6.50
N THR A 267 61.66 -6.74 5.27
CA THR A 267 61.89 -7.53 4.05
C THR A 267 62.97 -6.84 3.24
N GLY A 268 64.21 -7.30 3.39
CA GLY A 268 65.38 -6.67 2.77
C GLY A 268 65.66 -5.27 3.35
N PRO A 269 66.02 -4.26 2.53
CA PRO A 269 66.34 -2.92 3.01
C PRO A 269 65.11 -2.09 3.43
N PHE A 270 63.90 -2.63 3.28
CA PHE A 270 62.66 -1.93 3.62
C PHE A 270 62.05 -2.49 4.92
N VAL A 271 61.75 -1.60 5.86
CA VAL A 271 61.00 -1.90 7.08
C VAL A 271 59.56 -1.44 6.89
N MET A 272 58.61 -2.37 6.95
CA MET A 272 57.18 -2.08 6.84
C MET A 272 56.48 -2.40 8.16
N ARG A 273 55.79 -1.44 8.76
CA ARG A 273 54.96 -1.68 9.94
C ARG A 273 53.63 -2.33 9.52
N SER A 274 53.31 -3.46 10.13
CA SER A 274 52.05 -4.18 9.90
C SER A 274 51.35 -4.50 11.21
N THR A 275 50.07 -4.84 11.17
CA THR A 275 49.34 -5.37 12.34
C THR A 275 49.98 -6.68 12.79
N CYS A 276 50.21 -6.83 14.09
CA CYS A 276 50.85 -8.03 14.62
C CYS A 276 50.10 -9.31 14.20
N ARG A 277 50.81 -10.29 13.63
CA ARG A 277 50.20 -11.52 13.07
C ARG A 277 49.52 -12.41 14.11
N VAL A 278 49.95 -12.30 15.38
CA VAL A 278 49.44 -13.16 16.46
C VAL A 278 48.22 -12.55 17.15
N CYS A 279 48.23 -11.25 17.44
CA CYS A 279 47.10 -10.60 18.12
C CYS A 279 46.17 -9.85 17.16
N TYR A 280 46.50 -9.75 15.87
CA TYR A 280 45.73 -9.02 14.87
C TYR A 280 45.39 -7.59 15.31
N GLY A 281 46.31 -6.93 16.02
CA GLY A 281 46.09 -5.58 16.58
C GLY A 281 45.40 -5.52 17.94
N ALA A 282 44.92 -6.63 18.50
CA ALA A 282 44.21 -6.65 19.80
C ALA A 282 45.10 -6.39 21.03
N LYS A 283 46.43 -6.32 20.87
CA LYS A 283 47.46 -6.06 21.91
C LYS A 283 47.57 -7.13 23.00
N LYS A 284 46.52 -7.92 23.22
CA LYS A 284 46.44 -9.02 24.18
C LYS A 284 45.99 -10.30 23.49
N ILE A 285 46.43 -11.44 24.01
CA ILE A 285 46.05 -12.77 23.55
C ILE A 285 45.20 -13.42 24.64
N ILE A 286 44.03 -13.91 24.26
CA ILE A 286 43.14 -14.65 25.14
C ILE A 286 43.49 -16.13 25.00
N LYS A 287 44.11 -16.71 26.02
CA LYS A 287 44.49 -18.15 26.01
C LYS A 287 43.27 -19.06 26.17
N GLN A 288 42.32 -18.65 27.00
CA GLN A 288 41.09 -19.38 27.28
C GLN A 288 39.90 -18.45 27.02
N PRO A 289 39.28 -18.53 25.83
CA PRO A 289 38.10 -17.73 25.53
C PRO A 289 36.95 -18.17 26.43
N CYS A 290 36.11 -17.20 26.83
CA CYS A 290 34.92 -17.50 27.60
C CYS A 290 34.02 -18.47 26.83
N THR A 291 33.53 -19.52 27.48
CA THR A 291 32.72 -20.56 26.82
C THR A 291 31.35 -20.06 26.36
N GLU A 292 30.79 -19.07 27.04
CA GLU A 292 29.44 -18.55 26.77
C GLU A 292 29.42 -17.58 25.57
N CYS A 293 30.40 -16.67 25.49
CA CYS A 293 30.51 -15.71 24.38
C CYS A 293 31.51 -16.12 23.30
N GLN A 294 32.24 -17.22 23.49
CA GLN A 294 33.30 -17.70 22.59
C GLN A 294 34.34 -16.60 22.26
N GLY A 295 34.71 -15.80 23.26
CA GLY A 295 35.68 -14.70 23.09
C GLY A 295 35.12 -13.42 22.46
N LYS A 296 33.81 -13.33 22.19
CA LYS A 296 33.18 -12.12 21.63
C LYS A 296 32.99 -11.02 22.67
N GLY A 297 32.76 -11.39 23.94
CA GLY A 297 32.53 -10.46 25.06
C GLY A 297 31.08 -10.05 25.26
N ASN A 298 30.24 -10.24 24.23
CA ASN A 298 28.81 -9.95 24.25
C ASN A 298 28.02 -11.18 23.80
N ILE A 299 26.79 -11.33 24.30
CA ILE A 299 25.85 -12.38 23.90
C ILE A 299 24.47 -11.76 23.62
N ILE A 300 23.67 -12.43 22.81
CA ILE A 300 22.28 -12.00 22.56
C ILE A 300 21.41 -12.54 23.68
N MET A 301 20.84 -11.65 24.49
CA MET A 301 19.94 -12.02 25.58
C MET A 301 18.53 -11.52 25.29
N ARG A 302 17.53 -12.30 25.71
CA ARG A 302 16.13 -11.86 25.74
C ARG A 302 15.93 -10.97 26.96
N LYS A 303 15.70 -9.69 26.73
CA LYS A 303 15.31 -8.73 27.77
C LYS A 303 13.84 -8.40 27.63
N LYS A 304 13.14 -8.39 28.76
CA LYS A 304 11.77 -7.88 28.84
C LYS A 304 11.84 -6.35 28.98
N VAL A 305 11.26 -5.65 28.02
CA VAL A 305 11.20 -4.20 27.95
C VAL A 305 9.75 -3.78 28.11
N VAL A 306 9.47 -2.90 29.07
CA VAL A 306 8.15 -2.32 29.27
C VAL A 306 8.00 -1.15 28.32
N VAL A 307 7.04 -1.24 27.40
CA VAL A 307 6.70 -0.18 26.45
C VAL A 307 5.51 0.60 26.99
N PRO A 308 5.71 1.86 27.42
CA PRO A 308 4.61 2.72 27.85
C PRO A 308 3.87 3.25 26.63
N VAL A 309 2.65 2.76 26.40
CA VAL A 309 1.80 3.24 25.31
C VAL A 309 0.93 4.39 25.82
N PRO A 310 1.06 5.61 25.28
CA PRO A 310 0.23 6.73 25.68
C PRO A 310 -1.23 6.52 25.27
N ALA A 311 -2.15 7.07 26.06
CA ALA A 311 -3.58 7.03 25.77
C ALA A 311 -3.91 7.82 24.50
N GLY A 312 -4.78 7.26 23.65
CA GLY A 312 -5.22 7.89 22.41
C GLY A 312 -4.28 7.68 21.22
N ILE A 313 -3.32 6.76 21.33
CA ILE A 313 -2.35 6.48 20.26
C ILE A 313 -3.03 6.06 18.94
N GLU A 314 -2.55 6.57 17.81
CA GLU A 314 -3.06 6.24 16.48
C GLU A 314 -2.54 4.89 15.97
N ASP A 315 -3.29 4.32 15.02
CA ASP A 315 -2.85 3.14 14.29
C ASP A 315 -1.62 3.48 13.44
N ASP A 316 -0.69 2.55 13.31
CA ASP A 316 0.59 2.73 12.61
C ASP A 316 1.53 3.80 13.16
N SER A 317 1.32 4.22 14.40
CA SER A 317 2.26 5.10 15.09
C SER A 317 3.49 4.33 15.59
N THR A 318 4.66 4.95 15.49
CA THR A 318 5.93 4.38 15.95
C THR A 318 6.37 5.02 17.27
N LEU A 319 6.60 4.21 18.29
CA LEU A 319 7.16 4.65 19.56
C LEU A 319 8.65 4.30 19.66
N LYS A 320 9.46 5.27 20.07
CA LYS A 320 10.87 5.06 20.39
C LYS A 320 11.00 4.70 21.87
N VAL A 321 11.47 3.49 22.16
CA VAL A 321 11.63 2.98 23.53
C VAL A 321 13.11 2.70 23.80
N GLY A 322 13.62 3.22 24.93
CA GLY A 322 15.00 2.98 25.35
C GLY A 322 15.17 1.59 25.95
N ILE A 323 16.26 0.93 25.55
CA ILE A 323 16.73 -0.34 26.12
C ILE A 323 18.12 -0.08 26.70
N GLY A 324 18.20 0.13 28.02
CA GLY A 324 19.47 0.43 28.68
C GLY A 324 20.00 1.84 28.36
N THR A 325 21.32 1.99 28.24
CA THR A 325 22.00 3.29 28.19
C THR A 325 22.11 3.90 26.79
N THR A 326 22.24 3.08 25.75
CA THR A 326 22.52 3.57 24.38
C THR A 326 21.59 3.01 23.32
N ASP A 327 20.91 1.90 23.60
CA ASP A 327 20.12 1.20 22.59
C ASP A 327 18.66 1.66 22.64
N TYR A 328 18.04 1.78 21.47
CA TYR A 328 16.63 2.10 21.33
C TYR A 328 15.98 1.12 20.36
N ILE A 329 14.71 0.81 20.61
CA ILE A 329 13.85 0.11 19.66
C ILE A 329 12.76 1.03 19.16
N TYR A 330 12.35 0.80 17.92
CA TYR A 330 11.13 1.40 17.37
C TYR A 330 10.04 0.35 17.40
N VAL A 331 8.95 0.70 18.05
CA VAL A 331 7.80 -0.16 18.25
C VAL A 331 6.64 0.43 17.46
N THR A 332 6.24 -0.24 16.39
CA THR A 332 5.10 0.16 15.57
C THR A 332 3.84 -0.42 16.18
N ILE A 333 2.87 0.43 16.49
CA ILE A 333 1.61 0.02 17.09
C ILE A 333 0.59 -0.27 15.99
N LYS A 334 -0.04 -1.43 16.08
CA LYS A 334 -1.18 -1.83 15.26
C LYS A 334 -2.41 -1.95 16.16
N VAL A 335 -3.41 -1.10 15.91
CA VAL A 335 -4.64 -1.08 16.68
C VAL A 335 -5.70 -1.93 15.98
N ALA A 336 -6.22 -2.93 16.68
CA ALA A 336 -7.31 -3.75 16.17
C ALA A 336 -8.59 -2.91 16.01
N LYS A 337 -9.29 -3.10 14.90
CA LYS A 337 -10.59 -2.48 14.64
C LYS A 337 -11.60 -2.93 15.69
N SER A 338 -12.31 -1.99 16.31
CA SER A 338 -13.43 -2.26 17.21
C SER A 338 -14.72 -2.54 16.43
N ARG A 339 -15.64 -3.26 17.08
CA ARG A 339 -16.98 -3.54 16.53
C ARG A 339 -17.94 -2.38 16.79
N ASP A 340 -17.85 -1.79 17.98
CA ASP A 340 -18.80 -0.78 18.46
C ASP A 340 -18.39 0.65 18.08
N PHE A 341 -17.11 0.85 17.78
CA PHE A 341 -16.54 2.18 17.60
C PHE A 341 -15.82 2.32 16.26
N LYS A 342 -15.98 3.48 15.63
CA LYS A 342 -15.25 3.94 14.46
C LYS A 342 -14.52 5.22 14.85
N ARG A 343 -13.19 5.18 14.79
CA ARG A 343 -12.34 6.34 15.14
C ARG A 343 -12.18 7.27 13.94
N GLN A 344 -12.33 8.57 14.18
CA GLN A 344 -11.98 9.63 13.23
C GLN A 344 -11.13 10.67 13.95
N GLY A 345 -9.80 10.53 13.85
CA GLY A 345 -8.87 11.38 14.61
C GLY A 345 -9.02 11.19 16.13
N ALA A 346 -9.35 12.26 16.84
CA ALA A 346 -9.65 12.24 18.28
C ALA A 346 -11.12 11.93 18.59
N ASP A 347 -11.99 12.08 17.59
CA ASP A 347 -13.43 11.88 17.74
C ASP A 347 -13.80 10.42 17.50
N LEU A 348 -14.88 10.02 18.17
CA LEU A 348 -15.38 8.66 18.16
C LEU A 348 -16.78 8.63 17.58
N HIS A 349 -17.05 7.65 16.72
CA HIS A 349 -18.39 7.38 16.22
C HIS A 349 -18.84 6.00 16.70
N SER A 350 -20.01 5.92 17.30
CA SER A 350 -20.67 4.65 17.60
C SER A 350 -22.07 4.63 17.00
N GLU A 351 -22.56 3.43 16.73
CA GLU A 351 -23.93 3.20 16.27
C GLU A 351 -24.73 2.61 17.42
N VAL A 352 -25.89 3.20 17.72
CA VAL A 352 -26.76 2.77 18.81
C VAL A 352 -28.13 2.46 18.24
N HIS A 353 -28.60 1.25 18.54
CA HIS A 353 -29.91 0.79 18.14
C HIS A 353 -30.95 1.19 19.17
N ILE A 354 -31.97 1.92 18.74
CA ILE A 354 -33.07 2.41 19.58
C ILE A 354 -34.39 1.83 19.11
N SER A 355 -35.35 1.68 20.02
CA SER A 355 -36.69 1.20 19.65
C SER A 355 -37.53 2.31 19.02
N VAL A 356 -38.57 1.94 18.28
CA VAL A 356 -39.52 2.91 17.69
C VAL A 356 -40.17 3.76 18.80
N ALA A 357 -40.57 3.13 19.91
CA ALA A 357 -41.15 3.84 21.05
C ALA A 357 -40.17 4.86 21.66
N GLN A 358 -38.88 4.51 21.82
CA GLN A 358 -37.86 5.43 22.32
C GLN A 358 -37.58 6.59 21.36
N ALA A 359 -37.64 6.34 20.05
CA ALA A 359 -37.46 7.38 19.04
C ALA A 359 -38.61 8.39 19.06
N VAL A 360 -39.86 7.90 19.17
CA VAL A 360 -41.06 8.75 19.16
C VAL A 360 -41.25 9.49 20.48
N LEU A 361 -41.25 8.77 21.60
CA LEU A 361 -41.57 9.32 22.92
C LEU A 361 -40.36 9.95 23.62
N GLY A 362 -39.15 9.65 23.13
CA GLY A 362 -37.91 9.92 23.86
C GLY A 362 -37.65 8.85 24.93
N GLY A 363 -36.50 8.96 25.59
CA GLY A 363 -36.13 8.04 26.66
C GLY A 363 -34.65 8.07 26.97
N THR A 364 -34.19 7.11 27.77
CA THR A 364 -32.76 6.97 28.09
C THR A 364 -32.24 5.61 27.64
N VAL A 365 -31.03 5.58 27.10
CA VAL A 365 -30.35 4.36 26.65
C VAL A 365 -28.94 4.34 27.21
N ARG A 366 -28.50 3.18 27.72
CA ARG A 366 -27.12 2.97 28.14
C ARG A 366 -26.29 2.58 26.92
N ILE A 367 -25.23 3.33 26.69
CA ILE A 367 -24.32 3.12 25.57
C ILE A 367 -22.90 2.80 26.10
N PRO A 368 -22.16 1.90 25.44
CA PRO A 368 -20.77 1.68 25.80
C PRO A 368 -19.95 2.92 25.43
N GLY A 369 -19.28 3.52 26.42
CA GLY A 369 -18.23 4.50 26.19
C GLY A 369 -16.85 3.85 26.22
N VAL A 370 -15.82 4.63 25.92
CA VAL A 370 -14.41 4.16 25.91
C VAL A 370 -13.92 3.81 27.32
N TYR A 371 -14.31 4.61 28.31
CA TYR A 371 -13.86 4.50 29.70
C TYR A 371 -14.95 3.89 30.59
N GLU A 372 -16.18 4.37 30.42
CA GLU A 372 -17.36 4.04 31.23
C GLU A 372 -18.60 3.90 30.35
N GLU A 373 -19.64 3.26 30.85
CA GLU A 373 -20.96 3.29 30.22
C GLU A 373 -21.60 4.67 30.41
N ILE A 374 -22.19 5.22 29.35
CA ILE A 374 -22.79 6.55 29.36
C ILE A 374 -24.30 6.39 29.24
N LEU A 375 -25.05 7.10 30.09
CA LEU A 375 -26.49 7.25 29.95
C LEU A 375 -26.78 8.35 28.92
N LEU A 376 -27.29 7.95 27.76
CA LEU A 376 -27.67 8.85 26.69
C LEU A 376 -29.16 9.19 26.80
N ASN A 377 -29.49 10.47 26.84
CA ASN A 377 -30.86 10.95 26.75
C ASN A 377 -31.24 11.15 25.28
N ILE A 378 -32.30 10.49 24.84
CA ILE A 378 -32.83 10.55 23.48
C ILE A 378 -34.01 11.52 23.48
N PRO A 379 -33.95 12.62 22.72
CA PRO A 379 -35.07 13.53 22.61
C PRO A 379 -36.25 12.87 21.88
N ALA A 380 -37.47 13.26 22.24
CA ALA A 380 -38.67 12.82 21.54
C ALA A 380 -38.65 13.28 20.08
N GLY A 381 -39.17 12.45 19.18
CA GLY A 381 -39.16 12.69 17.73
C GLY A 381 -37.81 12.49 17.04
N SER A 382 -36.88 11.75 17.66
CA SER A 382 -35.57 11.43 17.07
C SER A 382 -35.72 10.58 15.82
N GLN A 383 -34.95 10.89 14.78
CA GLN A 383 -34.95 10.18 13.51
C GLN A 383 -33.81 9.18 13.40
N SER A 384 -33.90 8.29 12.42
CA SER A 384 -32.78 7.40 12.07
C SER A 384 -31.63 8.22 11.48
N HIS A 385 -30.40 7.85 11.85
CA HIS A 385 -29.14 8.52 11.52
C HIS A 385 -28.95 9.91 12.13
N ASP A 386 -29.82 10.32 13.07
CA ASP A 386 -29.57 11.49 13.89
C ASP A 386 -28.29 11.30 14.71
N ARG A 387 -27.57 12.41 14.90
CA ARG A 387 -26.27 12.43 15.55
C ARG A 387 -26.37 13.19 16.86
N ILE A 388 -26.16 12.49 17.97
CA ILE A 388 -26.04 13.13 19.28
C ILE A 388 -24.56 13.25 19.61
N ARG A 389 -24.13 14.48 19.93
CA ARG A 389 -22.75 14.78 20.31
C ARG A 389 -22.59 14.75 21.83
N LEU A 390 -21.67 13.92 22.30
CA LEU A 390 -21.22 13.87 23.69
C LEU A 390 -19.87 14.56 23.80
N ALA A 391 -19.88 15.81 24.27
CA ALA A 391 -18.69 16.64 24.35
C ALA A 391 -17.66 16.07 25.32
N GLY A 392 -16.40 15.96 24.90
CA GLY A 392 -15.29 15.52 25.74
C GLY A 392 -15.31 14.03 26.14
N LYS A 393 -16.21 13.23 25.58
CA LYS A 393 -16.32 11.78 25.82
C LYS A 393 -15.60 10.91 24.77
N GLY A 394 -14.84 11.54 23.86
CA GLY A 394 -14.02 10.86 22.85
C GLY A 394 -12.61 10.46 23.35
N LEU A 395 -11.68 10.28 22.42
CA LEU A 395 -10.32 9.84 22.73
C LEU A 395 -9.46 11.01 23.22
N LYS A 396 -8.47 10.71 24.08
CA LYS A 396 -7.46 11.68 24.47
C LYS A 396 -6.59 12.06 23.26
N ARG A 397 -6.28 13.36 23.10
CA ARG A 397 -5.31 13.80 22.08
C ARG A 397 -3.89 13.49 22.55
N VAL A 398 -3.07 12.88 21.68
CA VAL A 398 -1.68 12.51 22.02
C VAL A 398 -0.78 13.75 22.06
N ASN A 399 -0.91 14.62 21.07
CA ASN A 399 -0.06 15.81 20.89
C ASN A 399 -0.67 17.11 21.45
N SER A 400 -1.84 17.04 22.07
CA SER A 400 -2.56 18.22 22.55
C SER A 400 -3.31 17.91 23.83
N TYR A 401 -3.62 18.94 24.60
CA TYR A 401 -4.44 18.77 25.80
C TYR A 401 -5.92 18.53 25.42
N GLY A 402 -6.63 17.80 26.29
CA GLY A 402 -8.06 17.56 26.16
C GLY A 402 -8.45 16.29 25.40
N HIS A 403 -9.76 16.13 25.25
CA HIS A 403 -10.41 14.97 24.64
C HIS A 403 -11.17 15.38 23.37
N GLY A 404 -11.33 14.43 22.45
CA GLY A 404 -12.28 14.55 21.36
C GLY A 404 -13.73 14.34 21.83
N ASP A 405 -14.65 14.42 20.89
CA ASP A 405 -16.07 14.23 21.12
C ASP A 405 -16.51 12.82 20.71
N HIS A 406 -17.59 12.31 21.31
CA HIS A 406 -18.20 11.05 20.93
C HIS A 406 -19.54 11.32 20.26
N TYR A 407 -19.61 11.02 18.97
CA TYR A 407 -20.81 11.11 18.15
C TYR A 407 -21.53 9.76 18.14
N VAL A 408 -22.77 9.78 18.61
CA VAL A 408 -23.64 8.61 18.60
C VAL A 408 -24.61 8.75 17.44
N HIS A 409 -24.54 7.80 16.50
CA HIS A 409 -25.50 7.68 15.40
C HIS A 409 -26.66 6.80 15.85
N LEU A 410 -27.86 7.35 15.84
CA LEU A 410 -29.07 6.62 16.20
C LEU A 410 -29.54 5.76 15.02
N HIS A 411 -29.89 4.52 15.29
CA HIS A 411 -30.51 3.63 14.30
C HIS A 411 -31.78 3.05 14.90
N ILE A 412 -32.94 3.36 14.31
CA ILE A 412 -34.20 2.81 14.78
C ILE A 412 -34.28 1.35 14.34
N LYS A 413 -34.31 0.44 15.31
CA LYS A 413 -34.46 -0.99 15.07
C LYS A 413 -35.94 -1.36 15.18
N VAL A 414 -36.54 -1.64 14.04
CA VAL A 414 -37.91 -2.15 13.97
C VAL A 414 -37.90 -3.63 14.38
N PRO A 415 -38.75 -4.07 15.32
CA PRO A 415 -38.85 -5.47 15.71
C PRO A 415 -39.34 -6.34 14.53
N VAL A 416 -38.79 -7.55 14.41
CA VAL A 416 -39.11 -8.49 13.30
C VAL A 416 -40.45 -9.19 13.52
N SER A 417 -40.81 -9.43 14.78
CA SER A 417 -42.05 -10.08 15.18
C SER A 417 -42.69 -9.27 16.29
N LEU A 418 -44.00 -9.04 16.19
CA LEU A 418 -44.81 -8.34 17.18
C LEU A 418 -45.69 -9.36 17.91
N SER A 419 -45.98 -9.11 19.19
CA SER A 419 -47.09 -9.81 19.86
C SER A 419 -48.43 -9.31 19.31
N LYS A 420 -49.51 -10.09 19.45
CA LYS A 420 -50.86 -9.69 19.03
C LYS A 420 -51.25 -8.31 19.61
N GLU A 421 -50.91 -8.06 20.88
CA GLU A 421 -51.15 -6.78 21.56
C GLU A 421 -50.33 -5.62 20.96
N GLN A 422 -49.07 -5.86 20.59
CA GLN A 422 -48.24 -4.84 19.95
C GLN A 422 -48.70 -4.56 18.53
N GLU A 423 -49.15 -5.58 17.81
CA GLU A 423 -49.71 -5.46 16.47
C GLU A 423 -50.98 -4.62 16.48
N THR A 424 -51.93 -4.89 17.39
CA THR A 424 -53.15 -4.08 17.52
C THR A 424 -52.86 -2.62 17.86
N LEU A 425 -51.89 -2.36 18.75
CA LEU A 425 -51.46 -0.99 19.08
C LEU A 425 -50.84 -0.26 17.87
N MET A 426 -50.05 -0.95 17.06
CA MET A 426 -49.44 -0.37 15.87
C MET A 426 -50.48 -0.11 14.77
N LEU A 427 -51.50 -0.97 14.65
CA LEU A 427 -52.64 -0.74 13.76
C LEU A 427 -53.45 0.49 14.20
N ALA A 428 -53.73 0.63 15.50
CA ALA A 428 -54.40 1.80 16.05
C ALA A 428 -53.59 3.09 15.79
N TYR A 429 -52.26 3.03 15.94
CA TYR A 429 -51.39 4.15 15.61
C TYR A 429 -51.46 4.51 14.12
N ALA A 430 -51.41 3.50 13.23
CA ALA A 430 -51.47 3.70 11.78
C ALA A 430 -52.78 4.37 11.31
N GLU A 431 -53.92 4.13 11.98
CA GLU A 431 -55.20 4.81 11.68
C GLU A 431 -55.13 6.32 11.95
N THR A 432 -54.35 6.73 12.95
CA THR A 432 -54.18 8.14 13.31
C THR A 432 -53.07 8.85 12.51
N GLU A 433 -52.16 8.08 11.90
CA GLU A 433 -51.01 8.61 11.21
C GLU A 433 -51.36 9.13 9.80
N LYS A 434 -50.87 10.32 9.45
CA LYS A 434 -51.06 10.90 8.11
C LYS A 434 -49.90 10.53 7.20
N ILE A 435 -50.06 9.45 6.45
CA ILE A 435 -49.04 8.96 5.51
C ILE A 435 -49.46 9.09 4.04
N LYS A 436 -48.46 9.08 3.15
CA LYS A 436 -48.66 8.93 1.71
C LYS A 436 -48.53 7.44 1.32
N GLY A 437 -49.64 6.70 1.32
CA GLY A 437 -49.71 5.29 0.93
C GLY A 437 -50.71 4.50 1.76
N THR A 438 -50.62 3.17 1.73
CA THR A 438 -51.44 2.26 2.54
C THR A 438 -50.58 1.51 3.55
N VAL A 439 -51.05 1.39 4.79
CA VAL A 439 -50.51 0.45 5.79
C VAL A 439 -51.45 -0.74 5.85
N ASN A 440 -51.00 -1.91 5.37
CA ASN A 440 -51.77 -3.15 5.31
C ASN A 440 -53.21 -3.00 4.77
N GLY A 441 -53.45 -2.06 3.85
CA GLY A 441 -54.77 -1.82 3.24
C GLY A 441 -55.78 -1.03 4.08
N ILE A 442 -55.39 -0.49 5.25
CA ILE A 442 -56.32 0.16 6.20
C ILE A 442 -56.46 1.67 5.97
N VAL A 443 -55.43 2.34 5.44
CA VAL A 443 -55.40 3.81 5.31
C VAL A 443 -55.27 4.20 3.83
N ASN A 444 -56.23 4.97 3.30
CA ASN A 444 -56.13 5.59 1.97
C ASN A 444 -55.60 7.02 2.09
N THR A 445 -54.68 7.38 1.20
CA THR A 445 -54.05 8.69 1.11
C THR A 445 -55.06 9.83 1.02
N ALA A 446 -54.93 10.84 1.89
CA ALA A 446 -55.76 12.06 1.87
C ALA A 446 -55.54 12.97 0.63
N GLN A 447 -54.80 12.53 -0.39
CA GLN A 447 -54.52 13.30 -1.61
C GLN A 447 -54.97 12.63 -2.91
N ASP A 448 -55.54 11.42 -2.88
CA ASP A 448 -55.99 10.72 -4.10
C ASP A 448 -57.48 10.97 -4.40
N SER A 449 -57.91 12.24 -4.31
CA SER A 449 -59.23 12.67 -4.82
C SER A 449 -59.19 13.07 -6.30
N GLY A 450 -58.18 12.60 -7.05
CA GLY A 450 -58.06 12.77 -8.49
C GLY A 450 -57.65 11.48 -9.18
N GLU A 451 -58.62 10.88 -9.88
CA GLU A 451 -58.47 9.87 -10.93
C GLU A 451 -58.34 8.38 -10.54
N LYS A 452 -59.44 7.69 -10.83
CA LYS A 452 -59.69 6.25 -10.92
C LYS A 452 -58.49 5.41 -11.38
N SER A 453 -58.16 4.37 -10.61
CA SER A 453 -57.95 3.04 -11.18
C SER A 453 -57.98 1.93 -10.12
N GLY A 454 -58.87 0.95 -10.33
CA GLY A 454 -58.77 -0.38 -9.73
C GLY A 454 -59.71 -0.64 -8.55
N ASN A 455 -60.84 -1.29 -8.85
CA ASN A 455 -61.62 -2.03 -7.85
C ASN A 455 -60.71 -3.02 -7.13
N PHE A 456 -60.23 -2.67 -5.94
CA PHE A 456 -59.87 -3.63 -4.92
C PHE A 456 -60.93 -3.50 -3.83
N ASN A 457 -61.95 -4.35 -3.91
CA ASN A 457 -62.83 -4.63 -2.78
C ASN A 457 -61.98 -5.28 -1.69
N LEU A 458 -61.30 -4.46 -0.90
CA LEU A 458 -60.92 -4.83 0.45
C LEU A 458 -62.00 -4.26 1.35
N ILE A 459 -62.91 -5.17 1.69
CA ILE A 459 -63.74 -5.18 2.88
C ILE A 459 -63.12 -4.27 3.94
N GLY A 460 -63.91 -3.38 4.51
CA GLY A 460 -63.62 -2.74 5.79
C GLY A 460 -63.46 -3.83 6.86
N GLN A 461 -62.32 -4.51 6.84
CA GLN A 461 -61.81 -5.27 7.94
C GLN A 461 -61.29 -4.21 8.89
N THR A 462 -62.21 -3.64 9.68
CA THR A 462 -61.87 -3.27 11.05
C THR A 462 -61.00 -4.41 11.55
N ALA A 463 -59.73 -4.11 11.89
CA ALA A 463 -58.79 -5.10 12.41
C ALA A 463 -59.56 -6.04 13.34
N VAL A 464 -59.54 -7.34 13.05
CA VAL A 464 -60.31 -8.31 13.81
C VAL A 464 -59.69 -8.36 15.20
N ASP A 465 -60.24 -7.54 16.08
CA ASP A 465 -59.83 -7.43 17.47
C ASP A 465 -60.36 -8.65 18.21
N GLU A 466 -59.59 -9.74 18.27
CA GLU A 466 -59.97 -10.90 19.10
C GLU A 466 -60.21 -10.51 20.57
N ASN A 467 -59.65 -9.39 21.03
CA ASN A 467 -59.75 -8.89 22.41
C ASN A 467 -60.44 -7.51 22.56
N GLY A 468 -60.96 -6.90 21.50
CA GLY A 468 -61.62 -5.57 21.54
C GLY A 468 -60.72 -4.38 21.92
N ILE A 469 -59.39 -4.54 21.93
CA ILE A 469 -58.44 -3.54 22.43
C ILE A 469 -58.43 -2.28 21.55
N VAL A 470 -58.49 -2.39 20.22
CA VAL A 470 -58.50 -1.19 19.36
C VAL A 470 -59.79 -0.42 19.51
N ALA A 471 -60.94 -1.10 19.65
CA ALA A 471 -62.22 -0.45 19.99
C ALA A 471 -62.16 0.34 21.30
N GLN A 472 -61.58 -0.24 22.37
CA GLN A 472 -61.40 0.47 23.65
C GLN A 472 -60.47 1.67 23.54
N ILE A 473 -59.39 1.56 22.76
CA ILE A 473 -58.48 2.69 22.52
C ILE A 473 -59.18 3.79 21.74
N ARG A 474 -60.00 3.45 20.73
CA ARG A 474 -60.79 4.44 19.98
C ARG A 474 -61.80 5.15 20.86
N GLU A 475 -62.53 4.42 21.72
CA GLU A 475 -63.47 5.01 22.67
C GLU A 475 -62.75 5.93 23.66
N ALA A 476 -61.63 5.49 24.24
CA ALA A 476 -60.83 6.32 25.14
C ALA A 476 -60.26 7.58 24.45
N LEU A 477 -59.84 7.48 23.19
CA LEU A 477 -59.39 8.63 22.40
C LEU A 477 -60.53 9.61 22.09
N ALA A 478 -61.73 9.10 21.80
CA ALA A 478 -62.92 9.93 21.60
C ALA A 478 -63.32 10.68 22.88
N GLU A 479 -63.34 9.99 24.03
CA GLU A 479 -63.59 10.64 25.33
C GLU A 479 -62.55 11.70 25.68
N MET A 480 -61.27 11.48 25.34
CA MET A 480 -60.21 12.47 25.55
C MET A 480 -60.35 13.68 24.60
N ALA A 481 -60.84 13.48 23.38
CA ALA A 481 -61.12 14.56 22.44
C ALA A 481 -62.28 15.43 22.93
N ASP A 482 -63.37 14.82 23.41
CA ASP A 482 -64.53 15.52 23.96
C ASP A 482 -64.17 16.32 25.24
N LYS A 483 -63.29 15.78 26.09
CA LYS A 483 -62.78 16.51 27.27
C LYS A 483 -61.90 17.71 26.91
N LYS A 484 -61.01 17.59 25.91
CA LYS A 484 -60.17 18.72 25.48
C LYS A 484 -60.99 19.90 24.94
N LEU A 485 -62.07 19.62 24.20
CA LEU A 485 -62.99 20.65 23.71
C LEU A 485 -63.69 21.40 24.86
N GLY A 486 -64.05 20.70 25.94
CA GLY A 486 -64.67 21.31 27.13
C GLY A 486 -63.73 22.17 28.00
N ASP A 487 -62.42 21.89 27.97
CA ASP A 487 -61.42 22.68 28.72
C ASP A 487 -60.97 23.94 27.94
N GLU A 488 -60.89 23.88 26.60
CA GLU A 488 -60.61 25.07 25.75
C GLU A 488 -61.75 26.11 25.78
N GLU A 489 -63.01 25.67 25.90
CA GLU A 489 -64.17 26.56 26.09
C GLU A 489 -64.18 27.25 27.48
N LYS A 490 -63.58 26.64 28.50
CA LYS A 490 -63.46 27.24 29.85
C LYS A 490 -62.34 28.28 29.96
N GLU A 491 -61.20 28.07 29.29
CA GLU A 491 -60.12 29.07 29.29
C GLU A 491 -60.50 30.32 28.50
N THR A 492 -61.24 30.19 27.40
CA THR A 492 -61.73 31.33 26.60
C THR A 492 -62.89 32.11 27.24
N GLY A 493 -63.61 31.49 28.19
CA GLY A 493 -64.72 32.11 28.94
C GLY A 493 -64.34 32.98 30.15
N SER A 494 -63.08 32.92 30.61
CA SER A 494 -62.62 33.63 31.83
C SER A 494 -61.99 35.02 31.58
N GLY A 495 -61.94 35.48 30.32
CA GLY A 495 -61.34 36.76 29.91
C GLY A 495 -62.32 37.91 29.61
N LYS A 496 -63.61 37.76 29.92
CA LYS A 496 -64.63 38.83 29.78
C LYS A 496 -65.29 39.11 31.13
N SER A 497 -64.64 39.92 31.94
CA SER A 497 -65.25 40.65 33.06
C SER A 497 -64.54 41.98 33.25
#